data_AF-A0A3D4FVR0-F1
#
_entry.id   AF-A0A3D4FVR0-F1
#
_cell.length_a   1.000
_cell.length_b   1.000
_cell.length_c   1.000
_cell.angle_alpha   90.00
_cell.angle_beta   90.00
_cell.angle_gamma   90.00
#
_symmetry.space_group_name_H-M   'P 1'
#
loop_
_entity.id
_entity.type
_entity.pdbx_description
1 polymer ?
#
loop_
_entity_poly.entity_id
_entity_poly.type
_entity_poly.pdbx_seq_one_letter_code
_entity_poly.pdbx_strand_id
1 'polypeptide(L)'
;MRATILTALSLLLLVPTAQAQIPPETVGSETMAPPEDNWFISKSRTAGYIYDAETGEMHGLLSLSNRTAAVEVSRERGEFYAAEGYYSRGVRGDRTDIVAVYDFENLSPIAEIEIPQKVEAQPLRRHAGLTGNG
;
A
#
# COMPACT_ATOMS: atom_id res chain seq x y z
N MET A 1 -21.66 34.38 51.49
CA MET A 1 -20.37 33.76 51.08
C MET A 1 -20.46 32.26 50.84
N ARG A 2 -21.26 31.47 51.58
CA ARG A 2 -21.44 30.03 51.33
C ARG A 2 -22.22 29.71 50.04
N ALA A 3 -23.25 30.49 49.73
CA ALA A 3 -24.08 30.28 48.55
C ALA A 3 -23.34 30.54 47.22
N THR A 4 -22.42 31.50 47.19
CA THR A 4 -21.64 31.87 45.99
C THR A 4 -20.58 30.83 45.62
N ILE A 5 -20.08 30.07 46.61
CA ILE A 5 -19.10 28.98 46.37
C ILE A 5 -19.80 27.76 45.76
N LEU A 6 -21.04 27.49 46.17
CA LEU A 6 -21.86 26.40 45.64
C LEU A 6 -22.28 26.64 44.18
N THR A 7 -22.59 27.88 43.80
CA THR A 7 -22.91 28.23 42.40
C THR A 7 -21.70 28.22 41.47
N ALA A 8 -20.51 28.56 41.97
CA ALA A 8 -19.29 28.50 41.17
C ALA A 8 -18.87 27.05 40.87
N LEU A 9 -19.09 26.13 41.83
CA LEU A 9 -18.77 24.71 41.67
C LEU A 9 -19.72 23.99 40.72
N SER A 10 -21.00 24.37 40.69
CA SER A 10 -21.97 23.81 39.75
C SER A 10 -21.75 24.27 38.31
N LEU A 11 -21.21 25.47 38.08
CA LEU A 11 -20.86 25.93 36.73
C LEU A 11 -19.67 25.17 36.11
N LEU A 12 -18.72 24.69 36.93
CA LEU A 12 -17.56 23.91 36.47
C LEU A 12 -17.92 22.48 36.03
N LEU A 13 -19.05 21.95 36.48
CA LEU A 13 -19.54 20.61 36.10
C LEU A 13 -20.32 20.59 34.78
N LEU A 14 -20.66 21.76 34.22
CA LEU A 14 -21.33 21.87 32.92
C LEU A 14 -20.37 21.99 31.73
N VAL A 15 -19.05 21.90 31.95
CA VAL A 15 -18.10 21.93 30.82
C VAL A 15 -18.18 20.59 30.10
N PRO A 16 -18.67 20.54 28.85
CA PRO A 16 -18.65 19.30 28.08
C PRO A 16 -17.18 18.92 27.88
N THR A 17 -16.81 17.72 28.30
CA THR A 17 -15.54 17.12 27.89
C THR A 17 -15.66 16.81 26.40
N ALA A 18 -15.35 17.78 25.56
CA ALA A 18 -15.18 17.59 24.14
C ALA A 18 -13.99 16.65 23.95
N GLN A 19 -14.27 15.36 23.81
CA GLN A 19 -13.27 14.40 23.38
C GLN A 19 -12.98 14.70 21.91
N ALA A 20 -11.84 15.35 21.65
CA ALA A 20 -11.29 15.52 20.30
C ALA A 20 -10.73 14.19 19.79
N GLN A 21 -11.58 13.16 19.75
CA GLN A 21 -11.23 11.88 19.13
C GLN A 21 -11.25 12.10 17.62
N ILE A 22 -10.08 12.08 16.99
CA ILE A 22 -9.99 12.11 15.53
C ILE A 22 -10.75 10.86 15.02
N PRO A 23 -11.75 11.01 14.13
CA PRO A 23 -12.42 9.85 13.56
C PRO A 23 -11.39 8.95 12.88
N PRO A 24 -11.51 7.61 13.01
CA PRO A 24 -10.60 6.70 12.33
C PRO A 24 -10.57 7.03 10.84
N GLU A 25 -9.36 7.15 10.28
CA GLU A 25 -9.20 7.30 8.84
C GLU A 25 -9.70 6.02 8.18
N THR A 26 -10.73 6.16 7.33
CA THR A 26 -11.15 5.06 6.47
C THR A 26 -10.13 4.97 5.35
N VAL A 27 -9.36 3.88 5.30
CA VAL A 27 -8.47 3.61 4.18
C VAL A 27 -9.33 3.48 2.93
N GLY A 28 -9.31 4.51 2.08
CA GLY A 28 -9.94 4.47 0.77
C GLY A 28 -9.19 3.47 -0.12
N SER A 29 -9.93 2.58 -0.76
CA SER A 29 -9.44 1.81 -1.90
C SER A 29 -10.15 2.39 -3.11
N GLU A 30 -9.38 2.94 -4.04
CA GLU A 30 -9.89 3.34 -5.35
C GLU A 30 -9.60 2.22 -6.33
N THR A 31 -10.59 1.89 -7.14
CA THR A 31 -10.46 0.90 -8.18
C THR A 31 -9.69 1.52 -9.34
N MET A 32 -8.59 0.89 -9.73
CA MET A 32 -7.87 1.24 -10.93
C MET A 32 -8.73 0.85 -12.15
N ALA A 33 -8.89 1.78 -13.10
CA ALA A 33 -9.50 1.45 -14.37
C ALA A 33 -8.70 0.33 -15.07
N PRO A 34 -9.35 -0.50 -15.91
CA PRO A 34 -8.64 -1.49 -16.71
C PRO A 34 -7.46 -0.83 -17.41
N PRO A 35 -6.25 -1.36 -17.20
CA PRO A 35 -5.05 -0.66 -17.61
C PRO A 35 -4.95 -0.69 -19.14
N GLU A 36 -4.91 0.49 -19.77
CA GLU A 36 -4.86 0.65 -21.23
C GLU A 36 -3.55 0.07 -21.81
N ASP A 37 -3.25 0.25 -23.09
CA ASP A 37 -1.98 -0.26 -23.64
C ASP A 37 -0.78 0.56 -23.12
N ASN A 38 -0.97 1.80 -22.68
CA ASN A 38 0.09 2.80 -22.50
C ASN A 38 0.55 3.05 -21.04
N TRP A 39 0.27 2.21 -20.06
CA TRP A 39 0.73 2.44 -18.67
C TRP A 39 2.08 1.78 -18.36
N PHE A 40 2.76 2.27 -17.33
CA PHE A 40 4.01 1.72 -16.81
C PHE A 40 4.08 1.76 -15.28
N ILE A 41 4.96 0.92 -14.70
CA ILE A 41 5.24 0.91 -13.25
C ILE A 41 6.59 1.56 -12.96
N SER A 42 6.58 2.58 -12.11
CA SER A 42 7.78 3.13 -11.49
C SER A 42 7.97 2.52 -10.10
N LYS A 43 8.98 1.66 -9.93
CA LYS A 43 9.25 1.00 -8.65
C LYS A 43 10.21 1.83 -7.78
N SER A 44 9.75 2.16 -6.58
CA SER A 44 10.55 2.75 -5.50
C SER A 44 11.03 1.68 -4.51
N ARG A 45 11.46 2.09 -3.31
CA ARG A 45 11.91 1.14 -2.28
C ARG A 45 10.77 0.26 -1.76
N THR A 46 9.58 0.81 -1.57
CA THR A 46 8.45 0.14 -0.90
C THR A 46 7.13 0.28 -1.67
N ALA A 47 7.20 0.73 -2.92
CA ALA A 47 6.01 0.96 -3.72
C ALA A 47 6.28 0.75 -5.21
N GLY A 48 5.27 0.26 -5.92
CA GLY A 48 5.18 0.32 -7.38
C GLY A 48 4.09 1.31 -7.75
N TYR A 49 4.47 2.44 -8.33
CA TYR A 49 3.54 3.47 -8.78
C TYR A 49 3.15 3.21 -10.22
N ILE A 50 1.85 3.15 -10.49
CA ILE A 50 1.30 2.88 -11.82
C ILE A 50 0.93 4.23 -12.44
N TYR A 51 1.47 4.51 -13.62
CA TYR A 51 1.26 5.75 -14.35
C TYR A 51 0.75 5.48 -15.75
N ASP A 52 -0.16 6.31 -16.24
CA ASP A 52 -0.44 6.43 -17.67
C ASP A 52 0.72 7.16 -18.37
N ALA A 53 1.25 6.60 -19.46
CA ALA A 53 2.43 7.16 -20.12
C ALA A 53 2.13 8.37 -21.01
N GLU A 54 0.87 8.61 -21.38
CA GLU A 54 0.50 9.73 -22.24
C GLU A 54 0.28 11.01 -21.43
N THR A 55 -0.48 10.92 -20.35
CA THR A 55 -0.88 12.01 -19.46
C THR A 55 0.09 12.19 -18.28
N GLY A 56 0.75 11.11 -17.84
CA GLY A 56 1.56 11.09 -16.63
C GLY A 56 0.74 11.00 -15.32
N GLU A 57 -0.57 10.76 -15.40
CA GLU A 57 -1.42 10.60 -14.22
C GLU A 57 -1.09 9.30 -13.47
N MET A 58 -1.14 9.35 -12.13
CA MET A 58 -0.92 8.18 -11.27
C MET A 58 -2.26 7.50 -11.02
N HIS A 59 -2.39 6.24 -11.46
CA HIS A 59 -3.63 5.48 -11.34
C HIS A 59 -3.64 4.50 -10.17
N GLY A 60 -2.49 4.19 -9.60
CA GLY A 60 -2.42 3.16 -8.58
C GLY A 60 -1.08 3.03 -7.87
N LEU A 61 -1.13 2.37 -6.71
CA LEU A 61 0.03 2.07 -5.90
C LEU A 61 -0.03 0.62 -5.41
N LEU A 62 0.98 -0.17 -5.79
CA LEU A 62 1.28 -1.45 -5.15
C LEU A 62 2.12 -1.20 -3.91
N SER A 63 1.62 -1.65 -2.74
CA SER A 63 2.37 -1.59 -1.49
C SER A 63 3.32 -2.77 -1.42
N LEU A 64 4.60 -2.52 -1.66
CA LEU A 64 5.62 -3.55 -1.84
C LEU A 64 6.54 -3.63 -0.62
N SER A 65 7.06 -4.82 -0.33
CA SER A 65 8.17 -4.98 0.61
C SER A 65 9.40 -4.16 0.17
N ASN A 66 10.16 -3.69 1.16
CA ASN A 66 11.47 -3.06 0.94
C ASN A 66 12.55 -4.00 0.35
N ARG A 67 12.21 -5.28 0.17
CA ARG A 67 13.03 -6.34 -0.43
C ARG A 67 12.35 -6.96 -1.65
N THR A 68 11.54 -6.17 -2.35
CA THR A 68 10.97 -6.61 -3.63
C THR A 68 12.07 -6.62 -4.68
N ALA A 69 12.34 -7.78 -5.27
CA ALA A 69 13.37 -7.93 -6.30
C ALA A 69 12.85 -7.39 -7.65
N ALA A 70 11.67 -7.82 -8.06
CA ALA A 70 11.01 -7.45 -9.30
C ALA A 70 9.49 -7.43 -9.13
N VAL A 71 8.83 -6.70 -10.03
CA VAL A 71 7.39 -6.73 -10.24
C VAL A 71 7.18 -7.06 -11.71
N GLU A 72 6.29 -8.01 -11.99
CA GLU A 72 5.90 -8.42 -13.34
C GLU A 72 4.38 -8.41 -13.45
N VAL A 73 3.87 -8.42 -14.68
CA VAL A 73 2.43 -8.29 -14.98
C VAL A 73 1.95 -9.46 -15.83
N SER A 74 0.74 -9.94 -15.52
CA SER A 74 -0.03 -10.82 -16.40
C SER A 74 -1.33 -10.14 -16.82
N ARG A 75 -1.36 -9.62 -18.06
CA ARG A 75 -2.57 -9.00 -18.63
C ARG A 75 -3.71 -10.01 -18.82
N GLU A 76 -3.38 -11.24 -19.23
CA GLU A 76 -4.38 -12.31 -19.42
C GLU A 76 -5.14 -12.62 -18.12
N ARG A 77 -4.42 -12.60 -16.99
CA ARG A 77 -4.98 -13.00 -15.70
C ARG A 77 -5.55 -11.86 -14.90
N GLY A 78 -5.28 -10.61 -15.26
CA GLY A 78 -5.71 -9.51 -14.41
C GLY A 78 -4.83 -9.34 -13.16
N GLU A 79 -3.53 -9.65 -13.23
CA GLU A 79 -2.69 -9.79 -12.02
C GLU A 79 -1.30 -9.15 -12.13
N PHE A 80 -0.82 -8.61 -11.00
CA PHE A 80 0.60 -8.29 -10.79
C PHE A 80 1.27 -9.34 -9.92
N TYR A 81 2.56 -9.55 -10.15
CA TYR A 81 3.39 -10.50 -9.43
C TYR A 81 4.62 -9.79 -8.88
N ALA A 82 4.74 -9.72 -7.56
CA ALA A 82 5.91 -9.15 -6.90
C ALA A 82 6.71 -10.24 -6.18
N ALA A 83 7.99 -10.36 -6.49
CA ALA A 83 8.89 -11.24 -5.75
C ALA A 83 9.41 -10.50 -4.51
N GLU A 84 8.84 -10.81 -3.35
CA GLU A 84 9.01 -10.05 -2.10
C GLU A 84 9.71 -10.87 -1.02
N GLY A 85 10.42 -10.17 -0.14
CA GLY A 85 11.05 -10.75 1.04
C GLY A 85 10.62 -10.04 2.32
N TYR A 86 10.24 -10.81 3.33
CA TYR A 86 9.79 -10.32 4.62
C TYR A 86 10.67 -10.86 5.72
N TYR A 87 10.89 -10.04 6.74
CA TYR A 87 11.45 -10.47 8.02
C TYR A 87 10.38 -10.31 9.09
N SER A 88 10.27 -11.27 10.01
CA SER A 88 9.27 -11.23 11.08
C SER A 88 9.37 -10.00 11.99
N ARG A 89 10.51 -9.28 11.96
CA ARG A 89 10.72 -8.00 12.68
C ARG A 89 11.33 -6.93 11.77
N GLY A 90 10.91 -6.87 10.51
CA GLY A 90 11.27 -5.86 9.51
C GLY A 90 12.69 -6.00 8.94
N VAL A 91 13.72 -6.05 9.79
CA VAL A 91 15.13 -6.17 9.38
C VAL A 91 15.85 -7.39 9.96
N ARG A 92 15.23 -8.13 10.88
CA ARG A 92 15.78 -9.31 11.56
C ARG A 92 14.70 -10.33 11.89
N GLY A 93 15.12 -11.51 12.34
CA GLY A 93 14.24 -12.65 12.63
C GLY A 93 14.16 -13.60 11.45
N ASP A 94 13.12 -14.42 11.43
CA ASP A 94 12.85 -15.36 10.34
C ASP A 94 12.55 -14.61 9.05
N ARG A 95 13.10 -15.12 7.94
CA ARG A 95 12.93 -14.58 6.60
C ARG A 95 12.00 -15.47 5.79
N THR A 96 10.96 -14.87 5.22
CA THR A 96 10.03 -15.50 4.29
C THR A 96 10.08 -14.76 2.97
N ASP A 97 10.32 -15.48 1.87
CA ASP A 97 10.26 -14.92 0.53
C ASP A 97 9.04 -15.49 -0.18
N ILE A 98 8.28 -14.63 -0.87
CA ILE A 98 7.04 -14.98 -1.54
C ILE A 98 6.98 -14.35 -2.93
N VAL A 99 6.17 -14.93 -3.79
CA VAL A 99 5.53 -14.18 -4.88
C VAL A 99 4.18 -13.72 -4.37
N ALA A 100 4.04 -12.41 -4.15
CA ALA A 100 2.76 -11.78 -3.86
C ALA A 100 2.03 -11.53 -5.19
N VAL A 101 0.79 -11.98 -5.28
CA VAL A 101 -0.10 -11.76 -6.42
C VAL A 101 -1.09 -10.67 -6.05
N TYR A 102 -1.18 -9.61 -6.84
CA TYR A 102 -2.11 -8.51 -6.64
C TYR A 102 -3.14 -8.48 -7.77
N ASP A 103 -4.38 -8.18 -7.41
CA ASP A 103 -5.47 -7.94 -8.35
C ASP A 103 -5.29 -6.62 -9.10
N PHE A 104 -5.64 -6.58 -10.39
CA PHE A 104 -5.52 -5.37 -11.19
C PHE A 104 -6.51 -4.27 -10.81
N GLU A 105 -7.73 -4.62 -10.39
CA GLU A 105 -8.81 -3.66 -10.16
C GLU A 105 -8.59 -2.92 -8.85
N ASN A 106 -8.33 -3.62 -7.75
CA ASN A 106 -8.25 -3.01 -6.41
C ASN A 106 -6.83 -2.98 -5.83
N LEU A 107 -5.83 -3.48 -6.56
CA LEU A 107 -4.41 -3.50 -6.17
C LEU A 107 -4.14 -4.19 -4.83
N SER A 108 -5.08 -5.04 -4.38
CA SER A 108 -4.97 -5.78 -3.14
C SER A 108 -4.27 -7.13 -3.37
N PRO A 109 -3.48 -7.61 -2.41
CA PRO A 109 -2.89 -8.94 -2.50
C PRO A 109 -4.00 -10.00 -2.43
N ILE A 110 -4.03 -10.89 -3.42
CA ILE A 110 -5.01 -11.98 -3.54
C ILE A 110 -4.40 -13.36 -3.32
N ALA A 111 -3.07 -13.50 -3.43
CA ALA A 111 -2.37 -14.74 -3.11
C ALA A 111 -0.91 -14.49 -2.70
N GLU A 112 -0.37 -15.43 -1.93
CA GLU A 112 1.05 -15.50 -1.59
C GLU A 112 1.56 -16.90 -1.91
N ILE A 113 2.63 -16.98 -2.70
CA ILE A 113 3.25 -18.23 -3.11
C ILE A 113 4.66 -18.26 -2.52
N GLU A 114 4.93 -19.15 -1.57
CA GLU A 114 6.26 -19.25 -0.96
C GLU A 114 7.34 -19.60 -2.00
N ILE A 115 8.50 -18.95 -1.86
CA ILE A 115 9.70 -19.25 -2.64
C ILE A 115 10.65 -20.07 -1.75
N PRO A 116 10.79 -21.39 -1.97
CA PRO A 116 11.56 -22.25 -1.07
C PRO A 116 13.06 -21.93 -1.06
N GLN A 117 13.62 -21.57 -2.22
CA GLN A 117 14.98 -21.08 -2.35
C GLN A 117 14.96 -19.55 -2.34
N LYS A 118 15.25 -18.96 -1.19
CA LYS A 118 15.31 -17.52 -0.94
C LYS A 118 15.94 -16.75 -2.12
N VAL A 119 15.29 -15.70 -2.57
CA VAL A 119 15.72 -14.88 -3.70
C VAL A 119 16.66 -13.80 -3.18
N GLU A 120 17.79 -13.52 -3.84
CA GLU A 120 18.51 -12.30 -3.50
C GLU A 120 17.69 -11.07 -3.92
N ALA A 121 17.35 -10.20 -2.97
CA ALA A 121 16.63 -8.94 -3.22
C ALA A 121 17.52 -7.86 -3.86
N GLN A 122 18.47 -8.25 -4.70
CA GLN A 122 19.13 -7.33 -5.62
C GLN A 122 18.05 -6.91 -6.64
N PRO A 123 17.74 -5.61 -6.81
CA PRO A 123 16.78 -5.20 -7.81
C PRO A 123 17.37 -5.48 -9.21
N LEU A 124 17.04 -6.63 -9.81
CA LEU A 124 17.47 -6.97 -11.17
C LEU A 124 16.84 -6.01 -12.20
N ARG A 125 15.62 -5.53 -11.93
CA ARG A 125 14.92 -4.49 -12.73
C ARG A 125 14.10 -3.58 -11.82
N ARG A 126 14.11 -2.26 -12.10
CA ARG A 126 13.28 -1.25 -11.39
C ARG A 126 12.00 -0.87 -12.16
N HIS A 127 11.72 -1.57 -13.24
CA HIS A 127 10.53 -1.40 -14.07
C HIS A 127 10.13 -2.78 -14.61
N ALA A 128 8.84 -3.06 -14.64
CA ALA A 128 8.27 -3.93 -15.66
C ALA A 128 8.17 -3.07 -16.92
N GLY A 129 8.65 -3.55 -18.07
CA GLY A 129 8.82 -2.73 -19.29
C GLY A 129 7.55 -2.04 -19.79
N LEU A 130 7.67 -1.18 -20.82
CA LEU A 130 6.53 -0.62 -21.54
C LEU A 130 5.59 -1.77 -21.91
N THR A 131 4.36 -1.71 -21.41
CA THR A 131 3.42 -2.83 -21.54
C THR A 131 2.53 -2.71 -22.79
N GLY A 132 2.84 -1.74 -23.66
CA GLY A 132 2.12 -1.43 -24.88
C GLY A 132 2.98 -1.44 -26.13
N ASN A 133 2.31 -1.20 -27.24
CA ASN A 133 2.89 -1.02 -28.56
C ASN A 133 3.51 0.38 -28.60
N GLY A 134 4.79 0.50 -28.24
CA GLY A 134 5.56 1.71 -28.48
C GLY A 134 5.54 2.12 -29.96
#